data_AF-A0A932YJ81-F1
#
_entry.id   AF-A0A932YJ81-F1
#
_cell.length_a   1.000
_cell.length_b   1.000
_cell.length_c   1.000
_cell.angle_alpha   90.00
_cell.angle_beta   90.00
_cell.angle_gamma   90.00
#
_symmetry.space_group_name_H-M   'P 1'
#
loop_
_entity.id
_entity.type
_entity.pdbx_description
1 polymer ?
#
loop_
_entity_poly.entity_id
_entity_poly.type
_entity_poly.pdbx_seq_one_letter_code
_entity_poly.pdbx_strand_id
1 'polypeptide(L)'
;MRASGFTLIELLVVISIIGLLASVVMASLNSARAKARDARRMADFRNVTSALDLYYDKYGRYPASPNGCCSGGPGGTHNQSFEAVTGALVAEGFLTAIPKDPTTASAYMLYDYGGTIGPITVTYLESISATTVGPSNSCRPFDQNWCSHTLPSTAYCICHPY
;
A
#
# COMPACT_ATOMS: atom_id res chain seq x y z
N MET A 1 -31.00 30.05 47.57
CA MET A 1 -31.23 28.93 46.62
C MET A 1 -30.39 27.76 47.06
N ARG A 2 -30.97 26.58 47.35
CA ARG A 2 -30.22 25.37 47.70
C ARG A 2 -29.59 24.81 46.43
N ALA A 3 -28.27 24.69 46.40
CA ALA A 3 -27.58 23.93 45.37
C ALA A 3 -27.81 22.44 45.65
N SER A 4 -28.51 21.74 44.75
CA SER A 4 -28.55 20.28 44.76
C SER A 4 -27.15 19.78 44.40
N GLY A 5 -26.46 19.17 45.37
CA GLY A 5 -25.15 18.56 45.16
C GLY A 5 -25.30 17.22 44.45
N PHE A 6 -24.41 16.95 43.49
CA PHE A 6 -24.26 15.63 42.89
C PHE A 6 -23.82 14.61 43.94
N THR A 7 -24.38 13.41 43.90
CA THR A 7 -23.93 12.31 44.76
C THR A 7 -22.69 11.64 44.17
N LEU A 8 -21.82 11.11 45.04
CA LEU A 8 -20.62 10.37 44.61
C LEU A 8 -20.97 9.14 43.77
N ILE A 9 -22.11 8.49 44.05
CA ILE A 9 -22.57 7.32 43.29
C ILE A 9 -23.04 7.70 41.89
N GLU A 10 -23.70 8.85 41.71
CA GLU A 10 -24.08 9.34 40.39
C GLU A 10 -22.86 9.59 39.52
N LEU A 11 -21.81 10.19 40.09
CA LEU A 11 -20.58 10.45 39.35
C LEU A 11 -19.83 9.15 39.01
N LEU A 12 -19.85 8.16 39.91
CA LEU A 12 -19.21 6.85 39.71
C LEU A 12 -19.89 6.05 38.58
N VAL A 13 -21.22 6.05 38.51
CA VAL A 13 -21.96 5.35 37.44
C VAL A 13 -21.73 6.01 36.08
N VAL A 14 -21.60 7.33 36.03
CA VAL A 14 -21.38 8.05 34.76
C VAL A 14 -20.00 7.72 34.17
N ILE A 15 -18.93 7.77 34.98
CA ILE A 15 -17.59 7.45 34.49
C ILE A 15 -17.46 5.98 34.07
N SER A 16 -18.19 5.07 34.72
CA SER A 16 -18.17 3.65 34.35
C SER A 16 -18.85 3.39 33.01
N ILE A 17 -19.99 4.05 32.74
CA ILE A 17 -20.68 3.98 31.43
C ILE A 17 -19.81 4.62 30.34
N ILE A 18 -19.21 5.79 30.60
CA ILE A 18 -18.31 6.45 29.65
C ILE A 18 -17.11 5.54 29.32
N GLY A 19 -16.51 4.91 30.34
CA GLY A 19 -15.39 3.98 30.15
C GLY A 19 -15.77 2.77 29.29
N LEU A 20 -16.95 2.18 29.52
CA LEU A 20 -17.46 1.07 28.73
C LEU A 20 -17.68 1.47 27.26
N LEU A 21 -18.38 2.58 27.01
CA LEU A 21 -18.65 3.06 25.66
C LEU A 21 -17.35 3.45 24.93
N ALA A 22 -16.42 4.12 25.62
CA ALA A 22 -15.13 4.50 25.07
C ALA A 22 -14.32 3.26 24.60
N SER A 23 -14.35 2.15 25.34
CA SER A 23 -13.64 0.92 24.98
C SER A 23 -14.09 0.34 23.63
N VAL A 24 -15.41 0.29 23.39
CA VAL A 24 -15.99 -0.25 22.15
C VAL A 24 -15.68 0.65 20.96
N VAL A 25 -15.79 1.97 21.16
CA VAL A 25 -15.46 2.96 20.13
C VAL A 25 -14.00 2.87 19.72
N MET A 26 -13.07 2.74 20.67
CA MET A 26 -11.63 2.62 20.37
C MET A 26 -11.31 1.40 19.51
N ALA A 27 -11.91 0.24 19.79
CA ALA A 27 -11.70 -0.97 18.98
C ALA A 27 -12.17 -0.77 17.53
N SER A 28 -13.33 -0.13 17.34
CA SER A 28 -13.88 0.15 16.00
C SER A 28 -13.01 1.15 15.20
N LEU A 29 -12.44 2.15 15.88
CA LEU A 29 -11.63 3.19 15.27
C LEU A 29 -10.30 2.65 14.72
N ASN A 30 -9.69 1.67 15.42
CA ASN A 30 -8.44 1.06 14.95
C ASN A 30 -8.63 0.31 13.62
N SER A 31 -9.73 -0.44 13.48
CA SER A 31 -10.07 -1.11 12.21
C SER A 31 -10.36 -0.11 11.09
N ALA A 32 -11.10 0.96 11.39
CA ALA A 32 -11.39 2.01 10.41
C ALA A 32 -10.12 2.72 9.90
N ARG A 33 -9.15 2.99 10.79
CA ARG A 33 -7.86 3.57 10.43
C ARG A 33 -7.04 2.65 9.52
N ALA A 34 -7.02 1.35 9.78
CA ALA A 34 -6.33 0.38 8.93
C ALA A 34 -6.93 0.35 7.50
N LYS A 35 -8.26 0.29 7.38
CA LYS A 35 -8.96 0.35 6.09
C LYS A 35 -8.70 1.63 5.33
N ALA A 36 -8.64 2.78 6.02
CA ALA A 36 -8.33 4.06 5.40
C ALA A 36 -6.89 4.10 4.85
N ARG A 37 -5.92 3.53 5.57
CA ARG A 37 -4.55 3.38 5.05
C ARG A 37 -4.51 2.47 3.83
N ASP A 38 -5.20 1.34 3.86
CA ASP A 38 -5.25 0.43 2.71
C ASP A 38 -5.87 1.09 1.47
N ALA A 39 -6.96 1.85 1.65
CA ALA A 39 -7.55 2.64 0.58
C ALA A 39 -6.57 3.66 -0.02
N ARG A 40 -5.76 4.29 0.83
CA ARG A 40 -4.70 5.20 0.39
C ARG A 40 -3.63 4.48 -0.42
N ARG A 41 -3.15 3.32 0.05
CA ARG A 41 -2.15 2.49 -0.67
C ARG A 41 -2.63 2.09 -2.05
N MET A 42 -3.87 1.61 -2.15
CA MET A 42 -4.48 1.24 -3.43
C MET A 42 -4.62 2.44 -4.37
N ALA A 43 -4.98 3.62 -3.86
CA ALA A 43 -5.07 4.83 -4.66
C ALA A 43 -3.70 5.30 -5.17
N ASP A 44 -2.68 5.29 -4.32
CA ASP A 44 -1.30 5.62 -4.70
C ASP A 44 -0.82 4.70 -5.84
N PHE A 45 -1.08 3.40 -5.74
CA PHE A 45 -0.68 2.43 -6.75
C PHE A 45 -1.40 2.62 -8.09
N ARG A 46 -2.69 2.95 -8.05
CA ARG A 46 -3.44 3.30 -9.28
C ARG A 46 -2.86 4.54 -9.96
N ASN A 47 -2.48 5.56 -9.19
CA ASN A 47 -1.84 6.76 -9.75
C ASN A 47 -0.48 6.44 -10.38
N VAL A 48 0.33 5.60 -9.70
CA VAL A 48 1.61 5.13 -10.26
C VAL A 48 1.39 4.31 -11.52
N THR A 49 0.37 3.46 -11.54
CA THR A 49 -0.01 2.66 -12.73
C THR A 49 -0.26 3.57 -13.92
N SER A 50 -1.17 4.53 -13.77
CA SER A 50 -1.48 5.47 -14.86
C SER A 50 -0.27 6.28 -15.30
N ALA A 51 0.62 6.67 -14.36
CA ALA A 51 1.84 7.39 -14.70
C ALA A 51 2.85 6.52 -15.45
N LEU A 52 2.96 5.23 -15.11
CA LEU A 52 3.79 4.27 -15.82
C LEU A 52 3.27 4.05 -17.24
N ASP A 53 1.96 3.90 -17.42
CA ASP A 53 1.33 3.73 -18.73
C ASP A 53 1.60 4.96 -19.61
N LEU A 54 1.42 6.17 -19.09
CA LEU A 54 1.72 7.41 -19.81
C LEU A 54 3.21 7.56 -20.18
N TYR A 55 4.11 7.12 -19.29
CA TYR A 55 5.54 7.11 -19.59
C TYR A 55 5.86 6.11 -20.71
N TYR A 56 5.24 4.93 -20.67
CA TYR A 56 5.39 3.91 -21.71
C TYR A 56 4.87 4.41 -23.06
N ASP A 57 3.69 5.03 -23.10
CA ASP A 57 3.12 5.63 -24.31
C ASP A 57 4.05 6.68 -24.93
N LYS A 58 4.76 7.47 -24.10
CA LYS A 58 5.70 8.49 -24.56
C LYS A 58 7.03 7.92 -25.05
N TYR A 59 7.58 6.93 -24.36
CA TYR A 59 8.97 6.48 -24.54
C TYR A 59 9.13 5.07 -25.11
N GLY A 60 8.04 4.31 -25.24
CA GLY A 60 8.02 2.91 -25.67
C GLY A 60 8.72 1.96 -24.67
N ARG A 61 8.95 2.40 -23.43
CA ARG A 61 9.61 1.64 -22.37
C ARG A 61 9.25 2.21 -21.01
N TYR A 62 9.29 1.39 -19.96
CA TYR A 62 9.17 1.86 -18.59
C TYR A 62 10.47 2.53 -18.09
N PRO A 63 10.42 3.37 -17.04
CA PRO A 63 11.63 3.93 -16.44
C PRO A 63 12.54 2.84 -15.92
N ALA A 64 13.85 2.97 -16.15
CA ALA A 64 14.81 1.98 -15.71
C ALA A 64 14.92 1.96 -14.18
N SER A 65 14.80 0.78 -13.58
CA SER A 65 15.17 0.56 -12.18
C SER A 65 16.69 0.39 -12.07
N PRO A 66 17.40 1.17 -11.22
CA PRO A 66 18.85 1.05 -11.05
C PRO A 66 19.28 -0.32 -10.50
N ASN A 67 18.34 -1.03 -9.86
CA ASN A 67 18.50 -2.41 -9.43
C ASN A 67 17.50 -3.23 -10.26
N GLY A 68 17.95 -3.91 -11.33
CA GLY A 68 17.11 -4.88 -12.06
C GLY A 68 16.56 -5.95 -11.12
N CYS A 69 15.59 -6.76 -11.56
CA CYS A 69 14.98 -7.76 -10.68
C CYS A 69 16.04 -8.63 -10.00
N CYS A 70 15.75 -8.99 -8.76
CA CYS A 70 16.46 -10.04 -8.03
C CYS A 70 17.86 -9.67 -7.48
N SER A 71 18.25 -8.40 -7.47
CA SER A 71 19.41 -7.98 -6.64
C SER A 71 19.03 -7.94 -5.16
N GLY A 72 19.02 -9.12 -4.56
CA GLY A 72 18.71 -9.35 -3.15
C GLY A 72 17.40 -10.12 -3.02
N GLY A 73 17.47 -11.25 -2.31
CA GLY A 73 16.32 -12.07 -1.94
C GLY A 73 15.29 -11.30 -1.09
N PRO A 74 14.55 -11.96 -0.20
CA PRO A 74 13.66 -11.27 0.73
C PRO A 74 14.49 -10.32 1.61
N GLY A 75 14.56 -9.03 1.25
CA GLY A 75 15.49 -8.03 1.81
C GLY A 75 16.32 -7.22 0.82
N GLY A 76 16.18 -7.43 -0.50
CA GLY A 76 16.81 -6.58 -1.53
C GLY A 76 16.27 -5.13 -1.56
N THR A 77 16.99 -4.25 -2.26
CA THR A 77 16.76 -2.80 -2.42
C THR A 77 15.52 -2.45 -3.27
N HIS A 78 14.46 -3.26 -3.19
CA HIS A 78 13.23 -3.13 -3.98
C HIS A 78 12.41 -1.87 -3.63
N ASN A 79 12.62 -1.31 -2.43
CA ASN A 79 12.08 0.00 -2.03
C ASN A 79 12.80 1.15 -2.78
N GLN A 80 14.12 1.05 -2.94
CA GLN A 80 14.91 2.03 -3.70
C GLN A 80 14.55 1.98 -5.19
N SER A 81 14.22 0.80 -5.72
CA SER A 81 13.70 0.63 -7.08
C SER A 81 12.38 1.39 -7.29
N PHE A 82 11.45 1.30 -6.33
CA PHE A 82 10.20 2.07 -6.39
C PHE A 82 10.45 3.58 -6.37
N GLU A 83 11.29 4.07 -5.45
CA GLU A 83 11.62 5.50 -5.36
C GLU A 83 12.35 6.01 -6.61
N ALA A 84 13.24 5.22 -7.21
CA ALA A 84 13.95 5.59 -8.43
C ALA A 84 12.99 5.70 -9.64
N VAL A 85 12.12 4.71 -9.83
CA VAL A 85 11.14 4.71 -10.94
C VAL A 85 10.14 5.84 -10.76
N THR A 86 9.54 5.98 -9.57
CA THR A 86 8.61 7.08 -9.30
C THR A 86 9.29 8.44 -9.32
N GLY A 87 10.57 8.53 -8.95
CA GLY A 87 11.38 9.73 -9.11
C GLY A 87 11.55 10.13 -10.57
N ALA A 88 11.77 9.19 -11.48
CA ALA A 88 11.81 9.46 -12.92
C ALA A 88 10.44 9.94 -13.45
N LEU A 89 9.34 9.33 -12.98
CA LEU A 89 7.99 9.77 -13.33
C LEU A 89 7.69 11.20 -12.84
N VAL A 90 8.17 11.56 -11.65
CA VAL A 90 8.05 12.93 -11.12
C VAL A 90 8.91 13.91 -11.91
N ALA A 91 10.15 13.55 -12.25
CA ALA A 91 11.04 14.41 -13.04
C ALA A 91 10.47 14.74 -14.43
N GLU A 92 9.72 13.80 -15.02
CA GLU A 92 9.04 13.97 -16.29
C GLU A 92 7.64 14.60 -16.18
N GLY A 93 7.14 14.82 -14.96
CA GLY A 93 5.84 15.44 -14.70
C GLY A 93 4.63 14.50 -14.79
N PHE A 94 4.82 13.19 -14.86
CA PHE A 94 3.72 12.21 -14.83
C PHE A 94 3.16 11.98 -13.42
N LEU A 95 3.96 12.27 -12.39
CA LEU A 95 3.54 12.28 -10.99
C LEU A 95 3.86 13.63 -10.33
N THR A 96 3.01 14.06 -9.41
CA THR A 96 3.20 15.32 -8.66
C THR A 96 4.17 15.18 -7.48
N ALA A 97 4.25 13.99 -6.90
CA ALA A 97 5.15 13.65 -5.82
C ALA A 97 5.34 12.13 -5.75
N ILE A 98 6.44 11.69 -5.13
CA ILE A 98 6.68 10.28 -4.84
C ILE A 98 5.71 9.82 -3.75
N PRO A 99 4.82 8.85 -4.03
CA PRO A 99 3.92 8.31 -3.01
C PRO A 99 4.72 7.60 -1.92
N LYS A 100 4.31 7.79 -0.67
CA LYS A 100 4.92 7.15 0.50
C LYS A 100 3.86 6.37 1.25
N ASP A 101 4.26 5.22 1.81
CA ASP A 101 3.37 4.45 2.64
C ASP A 101 2.87 5.31 3.83
N PRO A 102 1.59 5.24 4.21
CA PRO A 102 1.05 5.97 5.36
C PRO A 102 1.70 5.57 6.70
N THR A 103 2.37 4.42 6.74
CA THR A 103 3.20 3.99 7.85
C THR A 103 4.67 4.26 7.50
N THR A 104 5.47 4.67 8.47
CA THR A 104 6.87 5.11 8.28
C THR A 104 7.84 4.00 7.87
N ALA A 105 7.35 2.79 7.59
CA ALA A 105 8.14 1.68 7.08
C ALA A 105 7.88 1.54 5.57
N SER A 106 8.92 1.67 4.75
CA SER A 106 8.87 1.59 3.28
C SER A 106 8.22 0.29 2.79
N ALA A 107 6.90 0.32 2.59
CA ALA A 107 6.10 -0.86 2.19
C ALA A 107 5.79 -0.89 0.69
N TYR A 108 6.22 0.12 -0.09
CA TYR A 108 6.04 0.17 -1.53
C TYR A 108 7.30 -0.38 -2.22
N MET A 109 7.10 -1.41 -3.03
CA MET A 109 8.17 -2.14 -3.69
C MET A 109 7.88 -2.20 -5.19
N LEU A 110 8.93 -2.19 -6.01
CA LEU A 110 8.83 -2.40 -7.45
C LEU A 110 9.82 -3.46 -7.90
N TYR A 111 9.31 -4.45 -8.61
CA TYR A 111 10.08 -5.53 -9.21
C TYR A 111 10.08 -5.35 -10.73
N ASP A 112 11.25 -5.08 -11.30
CA ASP A 112 11.43 -4.96 -12.75
C ASP A 112 12.18 -6.17 -13.28
N TYR A 113 11.47 -7.11 -13.90
CA TYR A 113 12.06 -8.37 -14.38
C TYR A 113 12.86 -8.24 -15.67
N GLY A 114 12.81 -7.07 -16.34
CA GLY A 114 13.37 -6.91 -17.68
C GLY A 114 12.74 -7.84 -18.73
N GLY A 115 12.99 -7.55 -20.01
CA GLY A 115 12.51 -8.40 -21.11
C GLY A 115 11.03 -8.19 -21.46
N THR A 116 10.25 -9.28 -21.54
CA THR A 116 8.84 -9.29 -21.99
C THR A 116 7.81 -9.09 -20.86
N ILE A 117 8.25 -9.01 -19.60
CA ILE A 117 7.38 -8.85 -18.42
C ILE A 117 7.62 -7.46 -17.86
N GLY A 118 6.62 -6.59 -17.92
CA GLY A 118 6.77 -5.24 -17.38
C GLY A 118 6.76 -5.23 -15.85
N PRO A 119 7.01 -4.07 -15.24
CA PRO A 119 7.27 -3.98 -13.81
C PRO A 119 6.04 -4.40 -12.99
N ILE A 120 6.29 -4.91 -11.79
CA ILE A 120 5.26 -5.28 -10.83
C ILE A 120 5.46 -4.41 -9.59
N THR A 121 4.43 -3.64 -9.24
CA THR A 121 4.39 -2.89 -7.99
C THR A 121 3.74 -3.74 -6.90
N VAL A 122 4.31 -3.72 -5.69
CA VAL A 122 3.86 -4.56 -4.56
C VAL A 122 3.79 -3.73 -3.28
N THR A 123 2.73 -3.93 -2.50
CA THR A 123 2.58 -3.41 -1.14
C THR A 123 1.86 -4.42 -0.24
N TYR A 124 1.81 -4.16 1.06
CA TYR A 124 1.11 -4.99 2.04
C TYR A 124 -0.04 -4.21 2.65
N LEU A 125 -1.23 -4.82 2.66
CA LEU A 125 -2.41 -4.26 3.28
C LEU A 125 -2.55 -4.74 4.73
N GLU A 126 -3.18 -3.93 5.57
CA GLU A 126 -3.31 -4.22 7.00
C GLU A 126 -4.62 -4.92 7.34
N SER A 127 -5.68 -4.70 6.55
CA SER A 127 -7.04 -5.12 6.87
C SER A 127 -7.68 -6.06 5.83
N ILE A 128 -7.01 -6.29 4.70
CA ILE A 128 -7.53 -7.08 3.59
C ILE A 128 -6.47 -8.08 3.12
N SER A 129 -6.86 -9.33 2.94
CA SER A 129 -6.10 -10.30 2.14
C SER A 129 -6.40 -10.06 0.67
N ALA A 130 -5.88 -8.96 0.09
CA ALA A 130 -6.15 -8.65 -1.30
C ALA A 130 -5.26 -9.52 -2.21
N THR A 131 -5.61 -10.80 -2.32
CA THR A 131 -5.16 -11.59 -3.46
C THR A 131 -5.69 -10.87 -4.70
N THR A 132 -4.80 -10.27 -5.46
CA THR A 132 -5.11 -9.80 -6.81
C THR A 132 -5.92 -10.88 -7.51
N VAL A 133 -7.04 -10.48 -8.10
CA VAL A 133 -7.67 -11.22 -9.21
C VAL A 133 -6.53 -11.67 -10.10
N GLY A 134 -6.36 -12.99 -10.26
CA GLY A 134 -5.11 -13.59 -10.73
C GLY A 134 -4.49 -12.79 -11.89
N PRO A 135 -3.25 -12.30 -11.76
CA PRO A 135 -2.63 -11.48 -12.78
C PRO A 135 -2.68 -12.21 -14.13
N SER A 136 -2.85 -11.47 -15.22
CA SER A 136 -2.82 -12.03 -16.58
C SER A 136 -1.54 -12.85 -16.81
N ASN A 137 -1.56 -13.80 -17.74
CA ASN A 137 -0.38 -14.63 -18.00
C ASN A 137 0.87 -13.81 -18.38
N SER A 138 0.70 -12.61 -18.94
CA SER A 138 1.77 -11.64 -19.23
C SER A 138 2.48 -11.07 -17.97
N CYS A 139 1.95 -11.37 -16.79
CA CYS A 139 2.33 -10.82 -15.50
C CYS A 139 2.75 -11.92 -14.52
N ARG A 140 2.99 -13.13 -15.01
CA ARG A 140 3.45 -14.29 -14.25
C ARG A 140 4.93 -14.53 -14.55
N PRO A 141 5.85 -14.09 -13.68
CA PRO A 141 7.23 -14.56 -13.76
C PRO A 141 7.22 -16.09 -13.63
N PHE A 142 7.82 -16.79 -14.59
CA PHE A 142 7.96 -18.25 -14.57
C PHE A 142 6.61 -19.02 -14.53
N ASP A 143 5.55 -18.46 -15.14
CA ASP A 143 4.19 -19.02 -15.14
C ASP A 143 3.54 -19.18 -13.75
N GLN A 144 4.15 -18.62 -12.71
CA GLN A 144 3.65 -18.64 -11.33
C GLN A 144 2.95 -17.33 -10.99
N ASN A 145 1.87 -17.42 -10.20
CA ASN A 145 1.29 -16.22 -9.59
C ASN A 145 2.15 -15.78 -8.40
N TRP A 146 3.16 -14.96 -8.66
CA TRP A 146 4.14 -14.54 -7.66
C TRP A 146 3.48 -13.87 -6.44
N CYS A 147 2.43 -13.08 -6.70
CA CYS A 147 1.64 -12.37 -5.68
C CYS A 147 0.80 -13.28 -4.78
N SER A 148 0.57 -14.54 -5.15
CA SER A 148 -0.14 -15.51 -4.30
C SER A 148 0.74 -16.59 -3.69
N HIS A 149 1.98 -16.78 -4.17
CA HIS A 149 2.81 -17.93 -3.78
C HIS A 149 4.02 -17.58 -2.89
N THR A 150 4.48 -16.34 -2.89
CA THR A 150 5.77 -15.98 -2.26
C THR A 150 5.68 -14.96 -1.13
N LEU A 151 4.51 -14.32 -0.97
CA LEU A 151 4.31 -13.23 -0.04
C LEU A 151 3.21 -13.57 0.98
N PRO A 152 3.22 -12.97 2.17
CA PRO A 152 2.13 -13.12 3.14
C PRO A 152 0.77 -12.78 2.50
N SER A 153 -0.31 -13.37 3.03
CA SER A 153 -1.68 -13.29 2.48
C SER A 153 -2.25 -11.87 2.35
N THR A 154 -1.52 -10.85 2.78
CA THR A 154 -1.87 -9.43 2.72
C THR A 154 -1.20 -8.66 1.58
N ALA A 155 -0.40 -9.32 0.74
CA ALA A 155 0.25 -8.66 -0.40
C ALA A 155 -0.77 -8.22 -1.44
N TYR A 156 -0.66 -6.97 -1.88
CA TYR A 156 -1.39 -6.36 -2.98
C TYR A 156 -0.41 -5.99 -4.07
N CYS A 157 -0.66 -6.47 -5.28
CA CYS A 157 0.20 -6.25 -6.44
C CYS A 157 -0.54 -5.57 -7.58
N ILE A 158 0.18 -4.83 -8.43
CA ILE A 158 -0.30 -4.44 -9.75
C ILE A 158 0.82 -4.74 -10.76
N CYS A 159 0.44 -5.36 -11.88
CA CYS A 159 1.35 -5.60 -12.99
C CYS A 159 1.12 -4.59 -14.11
N HIS A 160 2.21 -4.19 -14.75
CA HIS A 160 2.22 -3.29 -15.90
C HIS A 160 2.72 -4.08 -17.12
N PRO A 161 1.86 -4.57 -18.03
CA PRO A 161 2.31 -5.27 -19.23
C PRO A 161 3.05 -4.33 -20.21
N TYR A 162 3.95 -4.87 -21.03
CA TYR A 162 4.55 -4.17 -22.18
C TYR A 162 3.63 -4.20 -23.40
#